data_AF-A0A351Y9K4-F1
#
_entry.id   AF-A0A351Y9K4-F1
#
_cell.length_a   1.000
_cell.length_b   1.000
_cell.length_c   1.000
_cell.angle_alpha   90.00
_cell.angle_beta   90.00
_cell.angle_gamma   90.00
#
_symmetry.space_group_name_H-M   'P 1'
#
loop_
_entity.id
_entity.type
_entity.pdbx_description
1 polymer ?
#
loop_
_entity_poly.entity_id
_entity_poly.type
_entity_poly.pdbx_seq_one_letter_code
_entity_poly.pdbx_strand_id
1 'polypeptide(L)'
;AFYAWESQEDGIERCSKFNVTDPITGEKIRTYFNEKQIHISADIAYALDRYIRLSGDKKILEEGGKELLKEVADFYLSYATREKDGLWHLKDVIGPDEYHERVDDNAFTNYMAAHALSLAIRYKAREDVASYERFLSKLYLPKPNANGVIEQFEGYFKKEDVSLSELRSRLRDPRDYWGGPKGIATPTQVIKQADVVALLALLPDLFPLSVKKANYLYYFPRTEHGSSLSASMYALLGSEIGELETAYDFFSKSASTDLVKPKKEFAGGVYIGGSHVASYGGTYLSLVYGFAGLSLSKNGKIAFFPHLPKEISSLSIPYFEKGKKKVVTIKRGGSILMEEK
;
A
#
# COMPACT_ATOMS: atom_id res chain seq x y z
N ALA A 1 -4.58 -17.33 -9.00
CA ALA A 1 -3.62 -17.34 -7.88
C ALA A 1 -4.03 -16.35 -6.80
N PHE A 2 -4.50 -16.87 -5.66
CA PHE A 2 -4.50 -16.16 -4.39
C PHE A 2 -3.21 -16.54 -3.66
N TYR A 3 -2.25 -15.63 -3.63
CA TYR A 3 -0.98 -15.84 -2.93
C TYR A 3 -1.18 -15.87 -1.40
N ALA A 4 -0.38 -16.70 -0.72
CA ALA A 4 -0.31 -16.73 0.73
C ALA A 4 0.01 -15.36 1.31
N TRP A 5 -0.65 -15.00 2.41
CA TRP A 5 -0.35 -13.80 3.19
C TRP A 5 1.02 -13.91 3.86
N GLU A 6 1.31 -15.05 4.47
CA GLU A 6 2.66 -15.39 4.96
C GLU A 6 3.17 -16.61 4.19
N SER A 7 4.07 -16.36 3.24
CA SER A 7 4.72 -17.40 2.44
C SER A 7 6.09 -17.74 3.00
N GLN A 8 6.43 -19.04 3.01
CA GLN A 8 7.77 -19.56 3.28
C GLN A 8 8.32 -20.29 2.04
N GLU A 9 8.98 -21.43 2.21
CA GLU A 9 9.75 -22.13 1.16
C GLU A 9 8.89 -22.70 0.02
N ASP A 10 7.63 -23.05 0.28
CA ASP A 10 6.76 -23.80 -0.65
C ASP A 10 5.57 -22.98 -1.18
N GLY A 11 5.46 -21.70 -0.82
CA GLY A 11 4.34 -20.85 -1.25
C GLY A 11 3.01 -21.13 -0.55
N ILE A 12 2.97 -22.07 0.40
CA ILE A 12 1.75 -22.42 1.14
C ILE A 12 1.53 -21.40 2.26
N GLU A 13 0.26 -21.06 2.51
CA GLU A 13 -0.14 -20.19 3.60
C GLU A 13 0.37 -20.67 4.97
N ARG A 14 1.10 -19.79 5.66
CA ARG A 14 1.61 -20.00 7.02
C ARG A 14 0.98 -19.07 8.05
N CYS A 15 0.24 -18.07 7.59
CA CYS A 15 -0.45 -17.14 8.48
C CYS A 15 -1.54 -17.91 9.25
N SER A 16 -1.44 -17.85 10.57
CA SER A 16 -2.33 -18.58 11.46
C SER A 16 -3.74 -17.99 11.40
N LYS A 17 -4.75 -18.81 11.71
CA LYS A 17 -6.12 -18.32 11.92
C LYS A 17 -6.26 -17.50 13.22
N PHE A 18 -5.23 -17.53 14.06
CA PHE A 18 -5.20 -16.95 15.40
C PHE A 18 -3.85 -16.26 15.64
N ASN A 19 -3.52 -15.24 14.84
CA ASN A 19 -2.25 -14.50 14.89
C ASN A 19 -2.12 -13.57 16.10
N VAL A 20 -3.22 -13.34 16.81
CA VAL A 20 -3.29 -12.38 17.91
C VAL A 20 -4.00 -13.04 19.08
N THR A 21 -3.61 -12.70 20.30
CA THR A 21 -4.26 -13.14 21.54
C THR A 21 -4.66 -11.94 22.39
N ASP A 22 -5.72 -12.07 23.17
CA ASP A 22 -6.08 -11.07 24.17
C ASP A 22 -4.96 -11.03 25.24
N PRO A 23 -4.36 -9.87 25.54
CA PRO A 23 -3.21 -9.77 26.44
C PRO A 23 -3.57 -9.94 27.92
N ILE A 24 -4.87 -9.90 28.27
CA ILE A 24 -5.40 -10.06 29.63
C ILE A 24 -5.84 -11.50 29.85
N THR A 25 -6.65 -12.05 28.92
CA THR A 25 -7.24 -13.40 29.09
C THR A 25 -6.39 -14.51 28.48
N GLY A 26 -5.48 -14.17 27.55
CA GLY A 26 -4.73 -15.14 26.76
C GLY A 26 -5.56 -15.84 25.67
N GLU A 27 -6.84 -15.50 25.53
CA GLU A 27 -7.72 -16.09 24.52
C GLU A 27 -7.23 -15.78 23.10
N LYS A 28 -7.31 -16.77 22.22
CA LYS A 28 -6.97 -16.61 20.80
C LYS A 28 -8.02 -15.75 20.10
N ILE A 29 -7.57 -14.71 19.41
CA ILE A 29 -8.43 -13.85 18.60
C ILE A 29 -8.40 -14.34 17.16
N ARG A 30 -9.57 -14.69 16.63
CA ARG A 30 -9.72 -15.05 15.22
C ARG A 30 -9.53 -13.81 14.36
N THR A 31 -8.50 -13.83 13.53
CA THR A 31 -8.26 -12.85 12.45
C THR A 31 -8.37 -13.55 11.11
N TYR A 32 -8.65 -12.79 10.05
CA TYR A 32 -8.88 -13.32 8.71
C TYR A 32 -7.81 -12.90 7.69
N PHE A 33 -6.62 -12.50 8.15
CA PHE A 33 -5.54 -12.00 7.29
C PHE A 33 -5.21 -12.96 6.14
N ASN A 34 -5.05 -14.25 6.47
CA ASN A 34 -4.72 -15.34 5.56
C ASN A 34 -5.81 -15.72 4.53
N GLU A 35 -7.03 -15.22 4.72
CA GLU A 35 -8.18 -15.59 3.88
C GLU A 35 -8.73 -14.38 3.11
N LYS A 36 -8.59 -13.18 3.69
CA LYS A 36 -9.33 -11.99 3.26
C LYS A 36 -8.46 -10.78 2.88
N GLN A 37 -7.15 -10.78 3.17
CA GLN A 37 -6.23 -9.78 2.61
C GLN A 37 -5.82 -10.14 1.18
N ILE A 38 -6.79 -10.10 0.28
CA ILE A 38 -6.64 -10.57 -1.10
C ILE A 38 -5.78 -9.64 -1.98
N HIS A 39 -5.44 -8.45 -1.49
CA HIS A 39 -4.65 -7.47 -2.23
C HIS A 39 -3.22 -7.96 -2.53
N ILE A 40 -2.68 -8.88 -1.73
CA ILE A 40 -1.33 -9.46 -1.91
C ILE A 40 -1.07 -9.97 -3.34
N SER A 41 -2.11 -10.52 -3.98
CA SER A 41 -1.99 -11.06 -5.34
C SER A 41 -1.80 -9.95 -6.38
N ALA A 42 -2.55 -8.83 -6.25
CA ALA A 42 -2.35 -7.65 -7.07
C ALA A 42 -1.04 -6.92 -6.76
N ASP A 43 -0.59 -6.93 -5.51
CA ASP A 43 0.69 -6.33 -5.11
C ASP A 43 1.87 -7.02 -5.80
N ILE A 44 1.82 -8.36 -5.92
CA ILE A 44 2.81 -9.15 -6.64
C ILE A 44 2.78 -8.81 -8.15
N ALA A 45 1.60 -8.68 -8.74
CA ALA A 45 1.47 -8.24 -10.14
C ALA A 45 2.03 -6.81 -10.35
N TYR A 46 1.77 -5.90 -9.41
CA TYR A 46 2.34 -4.55 -9.41
C TYR A 46 3.88 -4.58 -9.30
N ALA A 47 4.44 -5.41 -8.43
CA ALA A 47 5.88 -5.59 -8.28
C ALA A 47 6.54 -6.12 -9.57
N LEU A 48 5.88 -7.07 -10.27
CA LEU A 48 6.34 -7.56 -11.57
C LEU A 48 6.36 -6.45 -12.64
N ASP A 49 5.30 -5.65 -12.77
CA ASP A 49 5.30 -4.52 -13.73
C ASP A 49 6.38 -3.49 -13.38
N ARG A 50 6.56 -3.20 -12.08
CA ARG A 50 7.64 -2.33 -11.60
C ARG A 50 9.02 -2.84 -12.00
N TYR A 51 9.27 -4.14 -11.83
CA TYR A 51 10.51 -4.78 -12.25
C TYR A 51 10.71 -4.60 -13.76
N ILE A 52 9.74 -5.02 -14.59
CA ILE A 52 9.82 -4.96 -16.06
C ILE A 52 10.08 -3.52 -16.53
N ARG A 53 9.39 -2.53 -15.96
CA ARG A 53 9.54 -1.12 -16.35
C ARG A 53 10.87 -0.50 -15.94
N LEU A 54 11.45 -0.94 -14.83
CA LEU A 54 12.74 -0.45 -14.31
C LEU A 54 13.93 -1.14 -15.01
N SER A 55 13.90 -2.46 -15.14
CA SER A 55 14.99 -3.24 -15.74
C SER A 55 14.94 -3.22 -17.26
N GLY A 56 13.75 -3.08 -17.85
CA GLY A 56 13.50 -3.34 -19.27
C GLY A 56 13.50 -4.83 -19.62
N ASP A 57 13.64 -5.72 -18.63
CA ASP A 57 13.68 -7.16 -18.84
C ASP A 57 12.28 -7.72 -19.05
N LYS A 58 11.97 -7.96 -20.32
CA LYS A 58 10.71 -8.59 -20.74
C LYS A 58 10.80 -10.11 -20.82
N LYS A 59 11.98 -10.73 -20.68
CA LYS A 59 12.12 -12.19 -20.75
C LYS A 59 11.37 -12.86 -19.62
N ILE A 60 11.33 -12.22 -18.46
CA ILE A 60 10.57 -12.70 -17.29
C ILE A 60 9.08 -12.96 -17.57
N LEU A 61 8.51 -12.31 -18.61
CA LEU A 61 7.13 -12.58 -19.04
C LEU A 61 6.95 -14.00 -19.59
N GLU A 62 7.94 -14.51 -20.32
CA GLU A 62 7.95 -15.87 -20.86
C GLU A 62 8.42 -16.90 -19.81
N GLU A 63 9.15 -16.47 -18.78
CA GLU A 63 9.61 -17.29 -17.65
C GLU A 63 8.56 -17.43 -16.53
N GLY A 64 7.27 -17.28 -16.86
CA GLY A 64 6.15 -17.42 -15.92
C GLY A 64 5.49 -16.09 -15.52
N GLY A 65 6.02 -14.93 -15.91
CA GLY A 65 5.40 -13.64 -15.61
C GLY A 65 4.00 -13.46 -16.23
N LYS A 66 3.77 -13.97 -17.45
CA LYS A 66 2.43 -13.99 -18.05
C LYS A 66 1.48 -14.92 -17.31
N GLU A 67 1.96 -16.11 -16.92
CA GLU A 67 1.17 -17.06 -16.15
C GLU A 67 0.75 -16.45 -14.80
N LEU A 68 1.68 -15.80 -14.10
CA LEU A 68 1.40 -15.04 -12.88
C LEU A 68 0.29 -14.01 -13.10
N LEU A 69 0.43 -13.14 -14.12
CA LEU A 69 -0.58 -12.11 -14.40
C LEU A 69 -1.94 -12.70 -14.75
N LYS A 70 -1.97 -13.78 -15.53
CA LYS A 70 -3.19 -14.50 -15.88
C LYS A 70 -3.85 -15.04 -14.61
N GLU A 71 -3.11 -15.78 -13.80
CA GLU A 71 -3.63 -16.43 -12.61
C GLU A 71 -4.12 -15.42 -11.58
N VAL A 72 -3.42 -14.30 -11.38
CA VAL A 72 -3.89 -13.21 -10.51
C VAL A 72 -5.19 -12.61 -11.04
N ALA A 73 -5.29 -12.33 -12.34
CA ALA A 73 -6.51 -11.80 -12.94
C ALA A 73 -7.69 -12.78 -12.82
N ASP A 74 -7.48 -14.06 -13.14
CA ASP A 74 -8.50 -15.11 -13.01
C ASP A 74 -8.97 -15.27 -11.56
N PHE A 75 -8.09 -15.09 -10.57
CA PHE A 75 -8.48 -15.06 -9.17
C PHE A 75 -9.50 -13.96 -8.87
N TYR A 76 -9.26 -12.71 -9.28
CA TYR A 76 -10.22 -11.62 -9.04
C TYR A 76 -11.54 -11.84 -9.77
N LEU A 77 -11.52 -12.40 -10.98
CA LEU A 77 -12.74 -12.81 -11.68
C LEU A 77 -13.53 -13.87 -10.91
N SER A 78 -12.83 -14.82 -10.28
CA SER A 78 -13.46 -15.88 -9.47
C SER A 78 -13.97 -15.40 -8.11
N TYR A 79 -13.36 -14.36 -7.55
CA TYR A 79 -13.67 -13.81 -6.24
C TYR A 79 -14.84 -12.81 -6.28
N ALA A 80 -14.90 -12.00 -7.34
CA ALA A 80 -15.86 -10.92 -7.43
C ALA A 80 -17.30 -11.42 -7.55
N THR A 81 -18.22 -10.72 -6.89
CA THR A 81 -19.65 -10.98 -6.96
C THR A 81 -20.33 -9.92 -7.79
N ARG A 82 -21.25 -10.32 -8.69
CA ARG A 82 -22.04 -9.37 -9.47
C ARG A 82 -23.26 -8.94 -8.69
N GLU A 83 -23.45 -7.63 -8.54
CA GLU A 83 -24.53 -7.07 -7.75
C GLU A 83 -25.68 -6.51 -8.62
N LYS A 84 -26.74 -6.06 -7.96
CA LYS A 84 -27.98 -5.56 -8.62
C LYS A 84 -27.77 -4.31 -9.46
N ASP A 85 -26.74 -3.52 -9.16
CA ASP A 85 -26.33 -2.35 -9.96
C ASP A 85 -25.64 -2.75 -11.28
N GLY A 86 -25.39 -4.05 -11.48
CA GLY A 86 -24.77 -4.62 -12.66
C GLY A 86 -23.24 -4.61 -12.65
N LEU A 87 -22.62 -4.11 -11.57
CA LEU A 87 -21.17 -4.05 -11.36
C LEU A 87 -20.67 -5.32 -10.65
N TRP A 88 -19.34 -5.52 -10.71
CA TRP A 88 -18.61 -6.53 -9.97
C TRP A 88 -18.03 -5.89 -8.71
N HIS A 89 -18.26 -6.52 -7.57
CA HIS A 89 -17.82 -6.05 -6.25
C HIS A 89 -16.84 -7.05 -5.64
N LEU A 90 -15.85 -6.55 -4.92
CA LEU A 90 -14.96 -7.36 -4.09
C LEU A 90 -15.43 -7.24 -2.64
N LYS A 91 -16.14 -8.27 -2.17
CA LYS A 91 -16.80 -8.29 -0.87
C LYS A 91 -16.07 -9.17 0.13
N ASP A 92 -16.31 -8.94 1.42
CA ASP A 92 -15.74 -9.72 2.52
C ASP A 92 -14.20 -9.78 2.46
N VAL A 93 -13.56 -8.62 2.29
CA VAL A 93 -12.11 -8.43 2.17
C VAL A 93 -11.51 -7.71 3.37
N ILE A 94 -10.19 -7.61 3.39
CA ILE A 94 -9.40 -6.78 4.31
C ILE A 94 -8.43 -5.98 3.42
N GLY A 95 -8.42 -4.67 3.59
CA GLY A 95 -7.43 -3.79 2.96
C GLY A 95 -6.12 -3.72 3.75
N PRO A 96 -5.17 -2.87 3.36
CA PRO A 96 -3.97 -2.62 4.15
C PRO A 96 -4.25 -2.23 5.62
N ASP A 97 -5.38 -1.58 5.89
CA ASP A 97 -5.85 -1.36 7.25
C ASP A 97 -6.48 -2.61 7.86
N GLU A 98 -5.67 -3.36 8.61
CA GLU A 98 -6.10 -4.61 9.24
C GLU A 98 -7.07 -4.45 10.43
N TYR A 99 -7.35 -3.21 10.89
CA TYR A 99 -8.33 -3.04 11.98
C TYR A 99 -9.77 -3.24 11.53
N HIS A 100 -10.02 -3.06 10.24
CA HIS A 100 -11.32 -3.22 9.61
C HIS A 100 -11.35 -4.52 8.81
N GLU A 101 -11.80 -5.58 9.46
CA GLU A 101 -11.92 -6.90 8.83
C GLU A 101 -13.27 -7.09 8.15
N ARG A 102 -13.30 -7.89 7.06
CA ARG A 102 -14.52 -8.34 6.37
C ARG A 102 -15.37 -7.19 5.85
N VAL A 103 -14.72 -6.20 5.25
CA VAL A 103 -15.35 -5.03 4.63
C VAL A 103 -15.63 -5.28 3.15
N ASP A 104 -16.54 -4.51 2.57
CA ASP A 104 -16.87 -4.57 1.14
C ASP A 104 -16.22 -3.40 0.39
N ASP A 105 -15.75 -3.67 -0.82
CA ASP A 105 -15.23 -2.68 -1.76
C ASP A 105 -14.15 -1.75 -1.20
N ASN A 106 -13.16 -2.36 -0.52
CA ASN A 106 -11.99 -1.62 -0.09
C ASN A 106 -11.29 -0.94 -1.29
N ALA A 107 -11.12 0.38 -1.22
CA ALA A 107 -10.62 1.19 -2.33
C ALA A 107 -9.24 0.71 -2.79
N PHE A 108 -8.29 0.50 -1.87
CA PHE A 108 -6.98 -0.02 -2.23
C PHE A 108 -7.10 -1.35 -3.00
N THR A 109 -7.85 -2.30 -2.45
CA THR A 109 -8.02 -3.64 -3.04
C THR A 109 -8.66 -3.58 -4.43
N ASN A 110 -9.77 -2.85 -4.59
CA ASN A 110 -10.48 -2.77 -5.87
C ASN A 110 -9.61 -2.10 -6.96
N TYR A 111 -8.89 -1.03 -6.62
CA TYR A 111 -8.00 -0.36 -7.57
C TYR A 111 -6.76 -1.19 -7.91
N MET A 112 -6.18 -1.92 -6.94
CA MET A 112 -5.06 -2.82 -7.19
C MET A 112 -5.48 -4.02 -8.05
N ALA A 113 -6.67 -4.59 -7.82
CA ALA A 113 -7.23 -5.63 -8.68
C ALA A 113 -7.46 -5.12 -10.12
N ALA A 114 -8.03 -3.92 -10.26
CA ALA A 114 -8.18 -3.26 -11.57
C ALA A 114 -6.83 -3.05 -12.26
N HIS A 115 -5.80 -2.65 -11.50
CA HIS A 115 -4.45 -2.50 -12.01
C HIS A 115 -3.89 -3.83 -12.49
N ALA A 116 -3.97 -4.90 -11.70
CA ALA A 116 -3.51 -6.24 -12.08
C ALA A 116 -4.20 -6.76 -13.36
N LEU A 117 -5.51 -6.56 -13.49
CA LEU A 117 -6.26 -6.85 -14.73
C LEU A 117 -5.73 -6.05 -15.92
N SER A 118 -5.47 -4.75 -15.73
CA SER A 118 -4.91 -3.90 -16.79
C SER A 118 -3.52 -4.38 -17.24
N LEU A 119 -2.72 -4.94 -16.32
CA LEU A 119 -1.41 -5.53 -16.62
C LEU A 119 -1.58 -6.84 -17.41
N ALA A 120 -2.50 -7.71 -17.01
CA ALA A 120 -2.81 -8.94 -17.71
C ALA A 120 -3.29 -8.67 -19.16
N ILE A 121 -4.09 -7.61 -19.37
CA ILE A 121 -4.49 -7.15 -20.70
C ILE A 121 -3.28 -6.60 -21.46
N ARG A 122 -2.52 -5.68 -20.86
CA ARG A 122 -1.35 -5.01 -21.48
C ARG A 122 -0.32 -6.02 -21.99
N TYR A 123 -0.01 -7.04 -21.18
CA TYR A 123 0.99 -8.05 -21.50
C TYR A 123 0.41 -9.28 -22.22
N LYS A 124 -0.89 -9.25 -22.57
CA LYS A 124 -1.59 -10.35 -23.26
C LYS A 124 -1.36 -11.69 -22.54
N ALA A 125 -1.65 -11.71 -21.24
CA ALA A 125 -1.42 -12.86 -20.37
C ALA A 125 -2.31 -14.08 -20.71
N ARG A 126 -3.36 -13.89 -21.52
CA ARG A 126 -4.23 -14.95 -22.08
C ARG A 126 -4.61 -14.62 -23.52
N GLU A 127 -5.11 -15.62 -24.25
CA GLU A 127 -5.60 -15.43 -25.63
C GLU A 127 -6.84 -14.52 -25.69
N ASP A 128 -7.88 -14.80 -24.90
CA ASP A 128 -9.08 -13.96 -24.80
C ASP A 128 -8.93 -12.87 -23.72
N VAL A 129 -8.18 -11.81 -24.03
CA VAL A 129 -8.09 -10.62 -23.16
C VAL A 129 -9.41 -9.84 -23.06
N ALA A 130 -10.34 -10.04 -24.00
CA ALA A 130 -11.60 -9.30 -24.02
C ALA A 130 -12.50 -9.67 -22.82
N SER A 131 -12.34 -10.87 -22.25
CA SER A 131 -13.00 -11.22 -20.99
C SER A 131 -12.54 -10.33 -19.82
N TYR A 132 -11.24 -10.04 -19.72
CA TYR A 132 -10.70 -9.11 -18.74
C TYR A 132 -11.16 -7.68 -18.98
N GLU A 133 -11.21 -7.23 -20.23
CA GLU A 133 -11.73 -5.90 -20.57
C GLU A 133 -13.19 -5.72 -20.17
N ARG A 134 -14.05 -6.73 -20.46
CA ARG A 134 -15.46 -6.73 -20.05
C ARG A 134 -15.61 -6.69 -18.53
N PHE A 135 -14.84 -7.49 -17.81
CA PHE A 135 -14.85 -7.50 -16.35
C PHE A 135 -14.40 -6.15 -15.78
N LEU A 136 -13.23 -5.66 -16.22
CA LEU A 136 -12.62 -4.40 -15.77
C LEU A 136 -13.56 -3.20 -16.01
N SER A 137 -14.28 -3.17 -17.13
CA SER A 137 -15.25 -2.11 -17.45
C SER A 137 -16.43 -2.02 -16.49
N LYS A 138 -16.65 -3.07 -15.67
CA LYS A 138 -17.76 -3.20 -14.72
C LYS A 138 -17.29 -3.47 -13.30
N LEU A 139 -15.99 -3.43 -13.01
CA LEU A 139 -15.49 -3.53 -11.64
C LEU A 139 -15.83 -2.24 -10.89
N TYR A 140 -16.45 -2.37 -9.71
CA TYR A 140 -16.74 -1.23 -8.85
C TYR A 140 -15.44 -0.62 -8.33
N LEU A 141 -15.30 0.69 -8.48
CA LEU A 141 -14.16 1.47 -8.00
C LEU A 141 -14.69 2.64 -7.18
N PRO A 142 -14.39 2.70 -5.86
CA PRO A 142 -14.81 3.83 -5.02
C PRO A 142 -14.32 5.17 -5.58
N LYS A 143 -15.25 6.10 -5.78
CA LYS A 143 -14.93 7.42 -6.35
C LYS A 143 -14.75 8.47 -5.27
N PRO A 144 -13.95 9.52 -5.51
CA PRO A 144 -13.92 10.69 -4.64
C PRO A 144 -15.32 11.30 -4.49
N ASN A 145 -15.69 11.66 -3.27
CA ASN A 145 -16.91 12.41 -2.97
C ASN A 145 -16.79 13.90 -3.37
N ALA A 146 -17.78 14.72 -3.02
CA ALA A 146 -17.78 16.15 -3.32
C ALA A 146 -16.58 16.94 -2.72
N ASN A 147 -15.97 16.42 -1.66
CA ASN A 147 -14.78 16.99 -1.02
C ASN A 147 -13.47 16.38 -1.55
N GLY A 148 -13.55 15.53 -2.58
CA GLY A 148 -12.39 14.84 -3.15
C GLY A 148 -11.87 13.68 -2.31
N VAL A 149 -12.60 13.23 -1.28
CA VAL A 149 -12.20 12.11 -0.41
C VAL A 149 -12.79 10.81 -0.94
N ILE A 150 -11.94 9.79 -1.13
CA ILE A 150 -12.31 8.43 -1.53
C ILE A 150 -12.69 7.68 -0.26
N GLU A 151 -13.83 7.00 -0.24
CA GLU A 151 -14.21 6.15 0.89
C GLU A 151 -13.30 4.91 0.95
N GLN A 152 -12.76 4.57 2.13
CA GLN A 152 -11.81 3.46 2.26
C GLN A 152 -12.45 2.10 1.95
N PHE A 153 -13.71 1.90 2.34
CA PHE A 153 -14.53 0.73 2.06
C PHE A 153 -16.00 1.11 2.28
N GLU A 154 -16.95 0.32 1.78
CA GLU A 154 -18.38 0.62 1.88
C GLU A 154 -18.82 0.90 3.33
N GLY A 155 -19.34 2.11 3.59
CA GLY A 155 -19.87 2.50 4.89
C GLY A 155 -18.83 2.99 5.90
N TYR A 156 -17.55 3.10 5.52
CA TYR A 156 -16.51 3.68 6.37
C TYR A 156 -16.88 5.08 6.89
N PHE A 157 -17.45 5.95 6.05
CA PHE A 157 -17.82 7.31 6.48
C PHE A 157 -18.94 7.34 7.52
N LYS A 158 -19.68 6.24 7.71
CA LYS A 158 -20.75 6.14 8.72
C LYS A 158 -20.23 5.67 10.08
N LYS A 159 -18.96 5.25 10.17
CA LYS A 159 -18.33 4.85 11.43
C LYS A 159 -18.07 6.05 12.33
N GLU A 160 -17.91 5.78 13.61
CA GLU A 160 -17.63 6.80 14.62
C GLU A 160 -16.35 7.57 14.28
N ASP A 161 -16.46 8.89 14.13
CA ASP A 161 -15.31 9.76 13.93
C ASP A 161 -14.74 10.18 15.28
N VAL A 162 -13.65 9.53 15.69
CA VAL A 162 -13.01 9.69 16.99
C VAL A 162 -11.53 10.00 16.84
N SER A 163 -10.98 10.82 17.74
CA SER A 163 -9.55 11.09 17.77
C SER A 163 -8.74 9.86 18.22
N LEU A 164 -7.49 9.74 17.75
CA LEU A 164 -6.57 8.68 18.19
C LEU A 164 -6.35 8.67 19.71
N SER A 165 -6.26 9.85 20.33
CA SER A 165 -6.08 9.98 21.78
C SER A 165 -7.29 9.48 22.56
N GLU A 166 -8.49 9.83 22.09
CA GLU A 166 -9.72 9.37 22.73
C GLU A 166 -9.89 7.87 22.55
N LEU A 167 -9.67 7.34 21.33
CA LEU A 167 -9.74 5.91 21.10
C LEU A 167 -8.74 5.14 21.99
N ARG A 168 -7.50 5.61 22.08
CA ARG A 168 -6.47 5.00 22.94
C ARG A 168 -6.87 4.96 24.42
N SER A 169 -7.67 5.91 24.89
CA SER A 169 -8.19 5.91 26.27
C SER A 169 -9.19 4.78 26.55
N ARG A 170 -9.73 4.14 25.51
CA ARG A 170 -10.67 3.02 25.60
C ARG A 170 -9.97 1.65 25.75
N LEU A 171 -8.63 1.61 25.68
CA LEU A 171 -7.86 0.38 25.87
C LEU A 171 -7.97 -0.13 27.29
N ARG A 172 -8.03 -1.46 27.45
CA ARG A 172 -7.99 -2.13 28.74
C ARG A 172 -6.55 -2.42 29.15
N ASP A 173 -5.72 -2.75 28.17
CA ASP A 173 -4.28 -2.99 28.28
C ASP A 173 -3.54 -2.25 27.15
N PRO A 174 -2.36 -1.63 27.38
CA PRO A 174 -1.58 -0.97 26.33
C PRO A 174 -1.21 -1.86 25.14
N ARG A 175 -1.22 -3.20 25.32
CA ARG A 175 -0.92 -4.20 24.30
C ARG A 175 -2.16 -4.68 23.55
N ASP A 176 -3.36 -4.25 23.93
CA ASP A 176 -4.61 -4.66 23.28
C ASP A 176 -4.48 -4.51 21.75
N TYR A 177 -5.01 -5.48 21.02
CA TYR A 177 -5.15 -5.38 19.57
C TYR A 177 -6.41 -4.58 19.25
N TRP A 178 -6.28 -3.54 18.43
CA TRP A 178 -7.37 -2.58 18.21
C TRP A 178 -8.35 -3.03 17.14
N GLY A 179 -8.01 -4.06 16.36
CA GLY A 179 -8.80 -4.58 15.25
C GLY A 179 -9.62 -5.83 15.61
N GLY A 180 -10.19 -6.43 14.56
CA GLY A 180 -10.98 -7.65 14.66
C GLY A 180 -12.35 -7.44 15.33
N PRO A 181 -13.16 -8.51 15.49
CA PRO A 181 -14.58 -8.38 15.83
C PRO A 181 -14.91 -7.65 17.15
N LYS A 182 -13.95 -7.56 18.07
CA LYS A 182 -14.09 -6.90 19.38
C LYS A 182 -13.12 -5.73 19.56
N GLY A 183 -12.39 -5.37 18.51
CA GLY A 183 -11.39 -4.30 18.54
C GLY A 183 -12.03 -2.94 18.70
N ILE A 184 -11.40 -2.07 19.49
CA ILE A 184 -11.91 -0.72 19.73
C ILE A 184 -11.94 0.16 18.48
N ALA A 185 -11.07 -0.11 17.48
CA ALA A 185 -11.02 0.67 16.24
C ALA A 185 -12.08 0.26 15.22
N THR A 186 -12.56 -0.99 15.26
CA THR A 186 -13.51 -1.56 14.30
C THR A 186 -14.83 -0.79 14.11
N PRO A 187 -15.46 -0.18 15.14
CA PRO A 187 -16.64 0.66 14.95
C PRO A 187 -16.32 2.11 14.55
N THR A 188 -15.04 2.48 14.41
CA THR A 188 -14.56 3.85 14.28
C THR A 188 -13.90 4.12 12.93
N GLN A 189 -13.54 5.37 12.66
CA GLN A 189 -12.74 5.71 11.49
C GLN A 189 -11.23 5.59 11.69
N VAL A 190 -10.75 5.17 12.88
CA VAL A 190 -9.32 5.02 13.13
C VAL A 190 -8.76 3.80 12.39
N ILE A 191 -7.66 4.01 11.67
CA ILE A 191 -7.01 3.00 10.83
C ILE A 191 -5.60 2.70 11.31
N LYS A 192 -5.16 1.45 11.11
CA LYS A 192 -3.84 0.96 11.54
C LYS A 192 -2.69 1.64 10.79
N GLN A 193 -2.83 1.75 9.47
CA GLN A 193 -1.79 2.17 8.54
C GLN A 193 -2.39 2.78 7.27
N ALA A 194 -1.53 3.26 6.36
CA ALA A 194 -1.95 3.81 5.09
C ALA A 194 -2.72 2.77 4.25
N ASP A 195 -3.96 3.10 3.87
CA ASP A 195 -4.82 2.31 2.98
C ASP A 195 -5.13 3.10 1.70
N VAL A 196 -6.08 4.05 1.74
CA VAL A 196 -6.31 5.00 0.62
C VAL A 196 -5.05 5.82 0.30
N VAL A 197 -4.29 6.21 1.32
CA VAL A 197 -3.00 6.89 1.12
C VAL A 197 -1.99 6.00 0.40
N ALA A 198 -1.98 4.69 0.67
CA ALA A 198 -1.11 3.75 -0.04
C ALA A 198 -1.53 3.61 -1.51
N LEU A 199 -2.84 3.57 -1.81
CA LEU A 199 -3.36 3.57 -3.18
C LEU A 199 -2.83 4.78 -3.96
N LEU A 200 -2.97 5.97 -3.37
CA LEU A 200 -2.56 7.23 -4.00
C LEU A 200 -1.03 7.34 -4.18
N ALA A 201 -0.26 6.73 -3.27
CA ALA A 201 1.20 6.70 -3.33
C ALA A 201 1.73 5.70 -4.38
N LEU A 202 1.12 4.51 -4.48
CA LEU A 202 1.58 3.45 -5.38
C LEU A 202 1.08 3.62 -6.82
N LEU A 203 -0.10 4.21 -7.01
CA LEU A 203 -0.69 4.47 -8.33
C LEU A 203 -0.81 5.99 -8.58
N PRO A 204 0.33 6.72 -8.66
CA PRO A 204 0.34 8.18 -8.63
C PRO A 204 -0.34 8.84 -9.84
N ASP A 205 -0.49 8.14 -10.96
CA ASP A 205 -1.10 8.71 -12.16
C ASP A 205 -2.64 8.65 -12.17
N LEU A 206 -3.27 8.00 -11.18
CA LEU A 206 -4.73 7.75 -11.21
C LEU A 206 -5.58 8.94 -10.78
N PHE A 207 -5.04 9.81 -9.93
CA PHE A 207 -5.82 10.88 -9.30
C PHE A 207 -5.07 12.21 -9.37
N PRO A 208 -5.79 13.33 -9.57
CA PRO A 208 -5.18 14.65 -9.56
C PRO A 208 -4.65 14.99 -8.16
N LEU A 209 -3.68 15.91 -8.11
CA LEU A 209 -3.03 16.34 -6.87
C LEU A 209 -4.03 16.85 -5.82
N SER A 210 -5.15 17.47 -6.23
CA SER A 210 -6.20 17.93 -5.34
C SER A 210 -6.89 16.79 -4.58
N VAL A 211 -7.20 15.69 -5.25
CA VAL A 211 -7.76 14.47 -4.63
C VAL A 211 -6.73 13.84 -3.70
N LYS A 212 -5.47 13.76 -4.13
CA LYS A 212 -4.38 13.25 -3.28
C LYS A 212 -4.27 14.03 -1.97
N LYS A 213 -4.26 15.36 -2.05
CA LYS A 213 -4.19 16.25 -0.89
C LYS A 213 -5.41 16.12 0.01
N ALA A 214 -6.62 16.08 -0.55
CA ALA A 214 -7.86 15.91 0.23
C ALA A 214 -7.85 14.61 1.04
N ASN A 215 -7.45 13.49 0.42
CA ASN A 215 -7.36 12.20 1.10
C ASN A 215 -6.23 12.17 2.13
N TYR A 216 -5.05 12.73 1.82
CA TYR A 216 -3.97 12.83 2.80
C TYR A 216 -4.43 13.53 4.07
N LEU A 217 -5.03 14.72 3.94
CA LEU A 217 -5.51 15.51 5.08
C LEU A 217 -6.67 14.83 5.82
N TYR A 218 -7.50 14.04 5.13
CA TYR A 218 -8.59 13.31 5.74
C TYR A 218 -8.09 12.11 6.57
N TYR A 219 -7.23 11.26 6.01
CA TYR A 219 -6.81 10.00 6.62
C TYR A 219 -5.64 10.16 7.60
N PHE A 220 -4.79 11.18 7.42
CA PHE A 220 -3.66 11.44 8.31
C PHE A 220 -4.03 11.49 9.80
N PRO A 221 -4.98 12.34 10.26
CA PRO A 221 -5.34 12.41 11.68
C PRO A 221 -6.05 11.15 12.20
N ARG A 222 -6.51 10.28 11.30
CA ARG A 222 -7.22 9.03 11.60
C ARG A 222 -6.29 7.81 11.62
N THR A 223 -5.01 7.98 11.31
CA THR A 223 -4.06 6.85 11.21
C THR A 223 -3.23 6.69 12.48
N GLU A 224 -3.32 5.54 13.13
CA GLU A 224 -2.57 5.25 14.35
C GLU A 224 -1.06 5.04 14.10
N HIS A 225 -0.70 4.65 12.88
CA HIS A 225 0.67 4.36 12.46
C HIS A 225 1.36 3.27 13.29
N GLY A 226 0.60 2.26 13.75
CA GLY A 226 1.12 1.12 14.52
C GLY A 226 1.72 0.02 13.68
N SER A 227 1.83 0.24 12.37
CA SER A 227 2.65 -0.55 11.46
C SER A 227 3.84 0.27 10.97
N SER A 228 5.01 -0.35 10.90
CA SER A 228 6.22 0.27 10.33
C SER A 228 6.05 0.65 8.85
N LEU A 229 5.12 0.00 8.13
CA LEU A 229 4.82 0.28 6.73
C LEU A 229 4.08 1.61 6.54
N SER A 230 3.39 2.12 7.56
CA SER A 230 2.57 3.32 7.39
C SER A 230 3.41 4.55 7.09
N ALA A 231 4.58 4.67 7.71
CA ALA A 231 5.38 5.90 7.65
C ALA A 231 5.84 6.23 6.22
N SER A 232 6.35 5.24 5.50
CA SER A 232 6.90 5.44 4.17
C SER A 232 5.84 5.86 3.14
N MET A 233 4.61 5.35 3.24
CA MET A 233 3.53 5.75 2.33
C MET A 233 3.10 7.21 2.55
N TYR A 234 3.04 7.64 3.81
CA TYR A 234 2.76 9.04 4.15
C TYR A 234 3.93 9.97 3.78
N ALA A 235 5.18 9.52 3.91
CA ALA A 235 6.33 10.28 3.43
C ALA A 235 6.35 10.39 1.89
N LEU A 236 6.06 9.30 1.19
CA LEU A 236 6.03 9.25 -0.26
C LEU A 236 4.95 10.18 -0.84
N LEU A 237 3.69 10.03 -0.39
CA LEU A 237 2.61 10.90 -0.86
C LEU A 237 2.80 12.35 -0.39
N GLY A 238 3.23 12.54 0.86
CA GLY A 238 3.51 13.86 1.44
C GLY A 238 4.54 14.65 0.64
N SER A 239 5.58 13.98 0.13
CA SER A 239 6.59 14.58 -0.75
C SER A 239 5.97 15.16 -2.02
N GLU A 240 5.08 14.41 -2.67
CA GLU A 240 4.43 14.82 -3.91
C GLU A 240 3.46 15.99 -3.71
N ILE A 241 2.70 15.99 -2.62
CA ILE A 241 1.69 17.04 -2.33
C ILE A 241 2.26 18.29 -1.66
N GLY A 242 3.57 18.30 -1.35
CA GLY A 242 4.26 19.43 -0.75
C GLY A 242 4.21 19.49 0.79
N GLU A 243 3.73 18.45 1.47
CA GLU A 243 3.76 18.34 2.94
C GLU A 243 5.14 17.86 3.41
N LEU A 244 6.19 18.62 3.06
CA LEU A 244 7.59 18.18 3.15
C LEU A 244 8.11 18.02 4.57
N GLU A 245 7.64 18.84 5.52
CA GLU A 245 8.05 18.74 6.92
C GLU A 245 7.55 17.41 7.52
N THR A 246 6.26 17.14 7.37
CA THR A 246 5.66 15.86 7.78
C THR A 246 6.29 14.69 7.03
N ALA A 247 6.53 14.81 5.72
CA ALA A 247 7.18 13.77 4.96
C ALA A 247 8.60 13.45 5.48
N TYR A 248 9.36 14.46 5.88
CA TYR A 248 10.68 14.28 6.50
C TYR A 248 10.62 13.61 7.86
N ASP A 249 9.63 13.96 8.70
CA ASP A 249 9.42 13.32 10.00
C ASP A 249 9.13 11.81 9.84
N PHE A 250 8.27 11.45 8.89
CA PHE A 250 7.95 10.05 8.61
C PHE A 250 9.09 9.30 7.93
N PHE A 251 9.83 9.95 7.04
CA PHE A 251 11.08 9.41 6.51
C PHE A 251 12.06 9.10 7.65
N SER A 252 12.28 10.04 8.55
CA SER A 252 13.19 9.90 9.68
C SER A 252 12.75 8.78 10.62
N LYS A 253 11.44 8.68 10.91
CA LYS A 253 10.84 7.58 11.68
C LYS A 253 11.11 6.22 11.01
N SER A 254 10.98 6.14 9.69
CA SER A 254 11.25 4.90 8.94
C SER A 254 12.74 4.55 8.97
N ALA A 255 13.62 5.53 8.71
CA ALA A 255 15.06 5.37 8.67
C ALA A 255 15.66 4.94 10.02
N SER A 256 15.06 5.39 11.12
CA SER A 256 15.56 5.13 12.47
C SER A 256 14.83 3.99 13.19
N THR A 257 13.89 3.27 12.54
CA THR A 257 12.94 2.36 13.23
C THR A 257 13.62 1.38 14.18
N ASP A 258 14.76 0.79 13.79
CA ASP A 258 15.52 -0.18 14.60
C ASP A 258 16.81 0.38 15.22
N LEU A 259 17.14 1.65 14.95
CA LEU A 259 18.32 2.31 15.52
C LEU A 259 18.03 2.99 16.86
N VAL A 260 16.76 3.24 17.14
CA VAL A 260 16.29 3.85 18.40
C VAL A 260 15.47 2.84 19.19
N LYS A 261 15.22 3.13 20.47
CA LYS A 261 14.46 2.22 21.35
C LYS A 261 13.11 1.84 20.71
N PRO A 262 12.75 0.53 20.67
CA PRO A 262 11.47 0.07 20.12
C PRO A 262 10.28 0.73 20.82
N LYS A 263 9.26 1.11 20.05
CA LYS A 263 8.02 1.72 20.57
C LYS A 263 6.90 0.70 20.84
N LYS A 264 6.83 -0.37 20.05
CA LYS A 264 5.79 -1.40 20.15
C LYS A 264 6.39 -2.75 19.77
N GLU A 265 6.42 -3.67 20.72
CA GLU A 265 6.99 -5.02 20.52
C GLU A 265 5.93 -6.12 20.60
N PHE A 266 4.70 -5.75 20.96
CA PHE A 266 3.58 -6.68 21.12
C PHE A 266 2.33 -6.16 20.42
N ALA A 267 1.57 -7.09 19.84
CA ALA A 267 0.19 -6.89 19.42
C ALA A 267 -0.65 -8.01 20.04
N GLY A 268 -1.53 -7.64 20.97
CA GLY A 268 -2.10 -8.62 21.89
C GLY A 268 -1.02 -9.27 22.76
N GLY A 269 -1.09 -10.59 22.94
CA GLY A 269 -0.04 -11.37 23.61
C GLY A 269 1.09 -11.86 22.70
N VAL A 270 1.14 -11.44 21.42
CA VAL A 270 2.13 -11.93 20.45
C VAL A 270 3.27 -10.93 20.28
N TYR A 271 4.51 -11.43 20.34
CA TYR A 271 5.71 -10.63 20.07
C TYR A 271 5.82 -10.36 18.57
N ILE A 272 5.96 -9.09 18.20
CA ILE A 272 6.05 -8.59 16.84
C ILE A 272 7.32 -7.75 16.61
N GLY A 273 8.26 -7.79 17.55
CA GLY A 273 9.53 -7.08 17.45
C GLY A 273 10.55 -7.79 16.55
N GLY A 274 11.79 -7.30 16.58
CA GLY A 274 12.85 -7.68 15.63
C GLY A 274 13.05 -6.61 14.55
N SER A 275 13.77 -6.97 13.49
CA SER A 275 14.08 -6.04 12.40
C SER A 275 12.86 -5.73 11.53
N HIS A 276 12.56 -4.45 11.33
CA HIS A 276 11.44 -3.98 10.53
C HIS A 276 11.87 -3.79 9.06
N VAL A 277 12.14 -4.90 8.36
CA VAL A 277 12.72 -4.89 7.00
C VAL A 277 11.91 -4.08 5.98
N ALA A 278 10.59 -4.04 6.11
CA ALA A 278 9.72 -3.22 5.25
C ALA A 278 9.98 -1.71 5.45
N SER A 279 10.35 -1.28 6.66
CA SER A 279 10.73 0.10 6.95
C SER A 279 12.04 0.49 6.26
N TYR A 280 12.98 -0.45 6.10
CA TYR A 280 14.24 -0.17 5.39
C TYR A 280 13.97 0.11 3.91
N GLY A 281 13.14 -0.72 3.27
CA GLY A 281 12.64 -0.46 1.92
C GLY A 281 11.85 0.84 1.84
N GLY A 282 10.98 1.10 2.82
CA GLY A 282 10.20 2.34 2.92
C GLY A 282 11.05 3.61 3.01
N THR A 283 12.19 3.54 3.69
CA THR A 283 13.19 4.62 3.76
C THR A 283 13.77 4.92 2.38
N TYR A 284 14.15 3.87 1.64
CA TYR A 284 14.60 4.01 0.25
C TYR A 284 13.51 4.58 -0.65
N LEU A 285 12.26 4.12 -0.50
CA LEU A 285 11.13 4.62 -1.28
C LEU A 285 10.93 6.13 -1.09
N SER A 286 10.96 6.58 0.17
CA SER A 286 10.78 7.98 0.53
C SER A 286 11.90 8.87 -0.05
N LEU A 287 13.16 8.41 0.01
CA LEU A 287 14.29 9.15 -0.56
C LEU A 287 14.23 9.22 -2.09
N VAL A 288 14.05 8.07 -2.75
CA VAL A 288 14.24 7.95 -4.20
C VAL A 288 12.98 8.33 -4.98
N TYR A 289 11.82 7.82 -4.57
CA TYR A 289 10.56 8.09 -5.26
C TYR A 289 9.82 9.29 -4.68
N GLY A 290 10.07 9.64 -3.41
CA GLY A 290 9.53 10.84 -2.76
C GLY A 290 10.39 12.08 -3.00
N PHE A 291 11.46 12.27 -2.22
CA PHE A 291 12.25 13.51 -2.24
C PHE A 291 13.03 13.73 -3.53
N ALA A 292 13.65 12.70 -4.11
CA ALA A 292 14.25 12.81 -5.44
C ALA A 292 13.19 12.86 -6.54
N GLY A 293 11.97 12.38 -6.26
CA GLY A 293 10.85 12.35 -7.19
C GLY A 293 11.14 11.54 -8.46
N LEU A 294 11.87 10.42 -8.32
CA LEU A 294 12.12 9.53 -9.45
C LEU A 294 10.78 9.01 -9.98
N SER A 295 10.48 9.38 -11.22
CA SER A 295 9.30 8.94 -11.94
C SER A 295 9.69 8.18 -13.20
N LEU A 296 8.90 7.16 -13.52
CA LEU A 296 9.02 6.42 -14.78
C LEU A 296 7.90 6.85 -15.69
N SER A 297 8.26 7.36 -16.86
CA SER A 297 7.29 7.52 -17.95
C SER A 297 6.72 6.16 -18.39
N LYS A 298 5.59 6.19 -19.10
CA LYS A 298 4.99 4.99 -19.71
C LYS A 298 5.96 4.25 -20.65
N ASN A 299 6.93 4.95 -21.23
CA ASN A 299 7.92 4.40 -22.15
C ASN A 299 9.24 3.99 -21.45
N GLY A 300 9.27 3.97 -20.12
CA GLY A 300 10.45 3.55 -19.34
C GLY A 300 11.58 4.58 -19.28
N LYS A 301 11.36 5.83 -19.70
CA LYS A 301 12.30 6.93 -19.44
C LYS A 301 12.20 7.37 -17.99
N ILE A 302 13.35 7.57 -17.35
CA ILE A 302 13.45 8.10 -15.99
C ILE A 302 13.40 9.63 -16.02
N ALA A 303 12.61 10.22 -15.12
CA ALA A 303 12.57 11.65 -14.85
C ALA A 303 12.64 11.88 -13.33
N PHE A 304 13.03 13.08 -12.92
CA PHE A 304 13.13 13.46 -11.51
C PHE A 304 12.35 14.75 -11.27
N PHE A 305 11.45 14.72 -10.28
CA PHE A 305 10.64 15.85 -9.84
C PHE A 305 10.96 16.13 -8.37
N PRO A 306 12.06 16.84 -8.08
CA PRO A 306 12.62 16.89 -6.73
C PRO A 306 11.78 17.71 -5.75
N HIS A 307 11.59 17.14 -4.56
CA HIS A 307 10.88 17.70 -3.42
C HIS A 307 11.73 17.59 -2.16
N LEU A 308 12.93 18.18 -2.17
CA LEU A 308 13.85 18.07 -1.03
C LEU A 308 13.35 18.86 0.19
N PRO A 309 13.24 18.22 1.38
CA PRO A 309 12.93 18.92 2.62
C PRO A 309 14.10 19.82 3.05
N LYS A 310 13.85 20.75 3.98
CA LYS A 310 14.83 21.78 4.38
C LYS A 310 16.11 21.17 4.98
N GLU A 311 16.01 19.99 5.56
CA GLU A 311 17.10 19.24 6.20
C GLU A 311 18.07 18.62 5.18
N ILE A 312 17.64 18.42 3.93
CA ILE A 312 18.47 17.81 2.87
C ILE A 312 18.94 18.90 1.92
N SER A 313 20.23 19.27 2.02
CA SER A 313 20.86 20.26 1.14
C SER A 313 21.16 19.71 -0.25
N SER A 314 21.54 18.44 -0.34
CA SER A 314 21.74 17.71 -1.59
C SER A 314 21.54 16.22 -1.43
N LEU A 315 21.22 15.54 -2.54
CA LEU A 315 21.03 14.10 -2.62
C LEU A 315 21.69 13.59 -3.91
N SER A 316 22.62 12.65 -3.79
CA SER A 316 23.31 12.02 -4.93
C SER A 316 22.97 10.53 -4.99
N ILE A 317 22.34 10.10 -6.08
CA ILE A 317 21.80 8.74 -6.22
C ILE A 317 22.40 8.09 -7.47
N PRO A 318 23.09 6.94 -7.34
CA PRO A 318 23.39 6.10 -8.50
C PRO A 318 22.13 5.37 -8.96
N TYR A 319 21.89 5.33 -10.27
CA TYR A 319 20.79 4.56 -10.86
C TYR A 319 21.22 3.91 -12.16
N PHE A 320 20.46 2.89 -12.59
CA PHE A 320 20.64 2.26 -13.88
C PHE A 320 19.53 2.70 -14.83
N GLU A 321 19.91 3.08 -16.04
CA GLU A 321 18.97 3.30 -17.13
C GLU A 321 19.44 2.49 -18.34
N LYS A 322 18.65 1.50 -18.75
CA LYS A 322 18.97 0.60 -19.89
C LYS A 322 20.36 -0.04 -19.76
N GLY A 323 20.70 -0.52 -18.57
CA GLY A 323 21.98 -1.19 -18.27
C GLY A 323 23.17 -0.26 -18.07
N LYS A 324 23.00 1.06 -18.25
CA LYS A 324 24.07 2.04 -18.01
C LYS A 324 23.96 2.64 -16.61
N LYS A 325 25.07 2.69 -15.89
CA LYS A 325 25.16 3.33 -14.58
C LYS A 325 25.25 4.85 -14.77
N LYS A 326 24.37 5.57 -14.08
CA LYS A 326 24.31 7.02 -14.04
C LYS A 326 24.29 7.49 -12.59
N VAL A 327 24.61 8.76 -12.38
CA VAL A 327 24.43 9.42 -11.09
C VAL A 327 23.59 10.67 -11.31
N VAL A 328 22.55 10.85 -10.50
CA VAL A 328 21.84 12.11 -10.38
C VAL A 328 22.27 12.79 -9.10
N THR A 329 22.56 14.09 -9.17
CA THR A 329 22.76 14.95 -8.00
C THR A 329 21.71 16.03 -8.01
N ILE A 330 20.90 16.05 -6.95
CA ILE A 330 19.82 17.00 -6.73
C ILE A 330 20.26 17.93 -5.62
N LYS A 331 20.20 19.24 -5.84
CA LYS A 331 20.45 20.25 -4.80
C LYS A 331 19.15 20.95 -4.42
N ARG A 332 19.06 21.38 -3.16
CA ARG A 332 17.95 22.20 -2.67
C ARG A 332 17.84 23.47 -3.54
N GLY A 333 16.64 23.79 -4.00
CA GLY A 333 16.40 24.80 -5.04
C GLY A 333 16.18 24.23 -6.45
N GLY A 334 16.18 22.90 -6.61
CA GLY A 334 15.74 22.23 -7.83
C GLY A 334 16.81 22.03 -8.90
N SER A 335 18.07 22.36 -8.62
CA SER A 335 19.17 22.06 -9.54
C SER A 335 19.37 20.54 -9.64
N ILE A 336 19.30 20.02 -10.87
CA ILE A 336 19.54 18.60 -11.19
C ILE A 336 20.76 18.51 -12.09
N LEU A 337 21.76 17.75 -11.65
CA LEU A 337 22.94 17.40 -12.44
C LEU A 337 22.90 15.89 -12.70
N MET A 338 23.12 15.48 -13.95
CA MET A 338 23.17 14.07 -14.34
C MET A 338 24.49 13.75 -15.04
N GLU A 339 25.17 12.72 -14.54
CA GLU A 339 26.46 12.27 -15.05
C GLU A 339 26.36 10.77 -15.43
N GLU A 340 26.92 10.40 -16.58
CA GLU A 340 27.14 9.00 -16.96
C GLU A 340 28.49 8.57 -16.38
N LYS A 341 28.55 7.42 -15.70
CA LYS A 341 29.77 6.90 -15.04
C LYS A 341 30.36 5.71 -15.76
#